data_AF-A0A8T2KSI9-F1
#
_entry.id   AF-A0A8T2KSI9-F1
#
_cell.length_a   1.000
_cell.length_b   1.000
_cell.length_c   1.000
_cell.angle_alpha   90.00
_cell.angle_beta   90.00
_cell.angle_gamma   90.00
#
_symmetry.space_group_name_H-M   'P 1'
#
loop_
_entity.id
_entity.type
_entity.pdbx_description
1 polymer ?
#
loop_
_entity_poly.entity_id
_entity_poly.type
_entity_poly.pdbx_seq_one_letter_code
_entity_poly.pdbx_strand_id
1 'polypeptide(L)'
;MVEKLKEENRLLKEERDFLREQLNDTLSSKQTVSGAKRKLGARKDDEDYSSDTEDSSTSDSSDSSASSKSRKRKLKRKPKSRKHKGWKEKDDFARRVQTPLEVLQRYKTILRSFQRTKSVSRSCERSNIDRNTIALTAIIAELQIVATPELQIPEFQGGTLQQYAQRCKEYLDSNPNLALKI
;
A
#
# COMPACT_ATOMS: atom_id res chain seq x y z
N MET A 1 8.80 -46.93 -1.76
CA MET A 1 7.95 -45.71 -1.87
C MET A 1 7.31 -45.34 -0.53
N VAL A 2 6.61 -46.27 0.13
CA VAL A 2 6.00 -46.04 1.46
C VAL A 2 7.01 -45.66 2.54
N GLU A 3 8.21 -46.25 2.55
CA GLU A 3 9.26 -45.91 3.53
C GLU A 3 9.80 -44.49 3.35
N LYS A 4 10.00 -44.05 2.10
CA LYS A 4 10.44 -42.67 1.80
C LYS A 4 9.41 -41.64 2.29
N LEU A 5 8.12 -41.93 2.10
CA LEU A 5 7.03 -41.09 2.60
C LEU A 5 6.95 -41.07 4.13
N LYS A 6 7.23 -42.20 4.80
CA LYS A 6 7.29 -42.26 6.27
C LYS A 6 8.44 -41.43 6.81
N GLU A 7 9.60 -41.51 6.14
CA GLU A 7 10.78 -40.73 6.52
C GLU A 7 10.57 -39.24 6.33
N GLU A 8 10.00 -38.83 5.19
CA GLU A 8 9.62 -37.44 4.93
C GLU A 8 8.60 -36.93 5.96
N ASN A 9 7.59 -37.74 6.30
CA ASN A 9 6.65 -37.39 7.37
C ASN A 9 7.30 -37.29 8.75
N ARG A 10 8.37 -38.04 9.01
CA ARG A 10 9.11 -37.98 10.27
C ARG A 10 9.89 -36.67 10.35
N LEU A 11 10.65 -36.35 9.31
CA LEU A 11 11.42 -35.10 9.22
C LEU A 11 10.51 -33.86 9.31
N LEU A 12 9.37 -33.87 8.61
CA LEU A 12 8.39 -32.79 8.67
C LEU A 12 7.78 -32.62 10.08
N LYS A 13 7.59 -33.71 10.83
CA LYS A 13 7.13 -33.64 12.22
C LYS A 13 8.18 -33.02 13.13
N GLU A 14 9.44 -33.45 12.98
CA GLU A 14 10.58 -32.93 13.73
C GLU A 14 10.77 -31.42 13.49
N GLU A 15 10.74 -30.97 12.24
CA GLU A 15 10.83 -29.55 11.88
C GLU A 15 9.67 -28.74 12.47
N ARG A 16 8.44 -29.27 12.37
CA ARG A 16 7.24 -28.63 12.93
C ARG A 16 7.29 -28.52 14.45
N ASP A 17 7.87 -29.51 15.13
CA ASP A 17 8.01 -29.50 16.59
C ASP A 17 9.12 -28.53 17.03
N PHE A 18 10.24 -28.49 16.31
CA PHE A 18 11.32 -27.50 16.50
C PHE A 18 10.83 -26.05 16.35
N LEU A 19 10.04 -25.75 15.31
CA LEU A 19 9.47 -24.42 15.11
C LEU A 19 8.49 -24.02 16.22
N ARG A 20 7.73 -24.98 16.77
CA ARG A 20 6.84 -24.74 17.91
C ARG A 20 7.61 -24.45 19.19
N GLU A 21 8.72 -25.14 19.41
CA GLU A 21 9.62 -24.90 20.54
C GLU A 21 10.22 -23.50 20.48
N GLN A 22 10.76 -23.09 19.33
CA GLN A 22 11.26 -21.71 19.16
C GLN A 22 10.18 -20.66 19.41
N LEU A 23 8.97 -20.87 18.89
CA LEU A 23 7.86 -19.96 19.14
C LEU A 23 7.50 -19.89 20.63
N ASN A 24 7.48 -21.02 21.33
CA ASN A 24 7.23 -21.05 22.77
C ASN A 24 8.34 -20.34 23.56
N ASP A 25 9.61 -20.52 23.20
CA ASP A 25 10.72 -19.82 23.84
C ASP A 25 10.62 -18.30 23.65
N THR A 26 10.31 -17.85 22.43
CA THR A 26 10.11 -16.42 22.16
C THR A 26 8.90 -15.86 22.90
N LEU A 27 7.80 -16.61 23.03
CA LEU A 27 6.60 -16.20 23.75
C LEU A 27 6.83 -16.17 25.27
N SER A 28 7.51 -17.17 25.81
CA SER A 28 7.90 -17.26 27.23
C SER A 28 8.86 -16.12 27.61
N SER A 29 9.84 -15.83 26.76
CA SER A 29 10.75 -14.68 26.92
C SER A 29 10.03 -13.32 26.86
N LYS A 30 8.94 -13.23 26.10
CA LYS A 30 8.09 -12.02 26.05
C LYS A 30 7.19 -11.87 27.28
N GLN A 31 6.91 -12.96 28.00
CA GLN A 31 6.07 -12.94 29.20
C GLN A 31 6.84 -12.40 30.42
N THR A 32 8.16 -12.61 30.50
CA THR A 32 9.01 -12.11 31.60
C THR A 32 9.29 -10.61 31.56
N VAL A 33 9.04 -9.93 30.43
CA VAL A 33 9.20 -8.46 30.29
C VAL A 33 7.88 -7.67 30.46
N SER A 34 6.76 -8.34 30.72
CA SER A 34 5.42 -7.70 30.83
C SER A 34 4.94 -7.44 32.27
N GLY A 35 5.82 -7.62 33.27
CA GLY A 35 5.51 -7.48 34.69
C GLY A 35 5.49 -6.06 35.29
N ALA A 36 5.52 -4.99 34.50
CA ALA A 36 5.47 -3.61 35.01
C ALA A 36 4.09 -2.97 34.79
N LYS A 37 3.20 -3.13 35.79
CA LYS A 37 1.94 -2.38 35.95
C LYS A 37 2.19 -0.86 35.78
N ARG A 38 1.51 -0.21 34.82
CA ARG A 38 1.19 1.22 34.94
C ARG A 38 -0.32 1.45 34.88
N LYS A 39 -0.77 2.08 35.94
CA LYS A 39 -2.14 2.43 36.32
C LYS A 39 -2.54 3.74 35.64
N LEU A 40 -3.74 3.74 35.06
CA LEU A 40 -4.70 4.84 34.79
C LEU A 40 -4.20 6.29 34.65
N GLY A 41 -4.57 6.93 33.54
CA GLY A 41 -4.58 8.39 33.42
C GLY A 41 -5.17 8.88 32.10
N ALA A 42 -6.46 9.21 32.10
CA ALA A 42 -7.15 9.91 31.01
C ALA A 42 -6.76 11.40 30.97
N ARG A 43 -6.22 11.90 29.84
CA ARG A 43 -6.11 13.32 29.45
C ARG A 43 -6.03 13.39 27.91
N LYS A 44 -7.11 13.76 27.22
CA LYS A 44 -7.34 15.04 26.50
C LYS A 44 -6.24 15.38 25.49
N ASP A 45 -6.60 15.23 24.21
CA ASP A 45 -5.89 15.71 23.03
C ASP A 45 -5.92 17.25 22.98
N ASP A 46 -4.74 17.88 22.88
CA ASP A 46 -4.55 19.23 22.37
C ASP A 46 -3.40 19.15 21.35
N GLU A 47 -3.75 19.25 20.06
CA GLU A 47 -2.86 19.26 18.90
C GLU A 47 -2.39 20.70 18.65
N ASP A 48 -1.12 21.00 18.93
CA ASP A 48 -0.46 22.26 18.56
C ASP A 48 0.37 22.05 17.28
N TYR A 49 -0.03 22.72 16.19
CA TYR A 49 0.71 22.74 14.94
C TYR A 49 1.61 23.99 14.93
N SER A 50 2.90 23.81 15.25
CA SER A 50 3.88 24.87 14.98
C SER A 50 4.36 24.75 13.54
N SER A 51 4.02 25.76 12.74
CA SER A 51 4.53 25.98 11.39
C SER A 51 5.81 26.81 11.49
N ASP A 52 6.97 26.16 11.47
CA ASP A 52 8.24 26.89 11.43
C ASP A 52 8.50 27.44 10.03
N THR A 53 8.57 28.77 10.02
CA THR A 53 8.77 29.68 8.91
C THR A 53 10.23 29.73 8.48
N GLU A 54 10.39 29.61 7.17
CA GLU A 54 11.48 30.03 6.29
C GLU A 54 12.39 31.17 6.83
N ASP A 55 13.68 30.88 6.97
CA ASP A 55 14.78 31.85 6.97
C ASP A 55 15.53 31.76 5.62
N SER A 56 15.54 32.86 4.89
CA SER A 56 16.61 33.12 3.91
C SER A 56 16.85 34.62 3.81
N SER A 57 17.82 35.07 4.59
CA SER A 57 18.76 36.17 4.36
C SER A 57 18.72 36.91 3.00
N THR A 58 18.81 38.25 3.04
CA THR A 58 19.93 39.03 2.44
C THR A 58 19.80 40.55 2.69
N SER A 59 20.95 41.10 3.08
CA SER A 59 21.51 42.47 3.14
C SER A 59 20.68 43.73 2.85
N ASP A 60 20.66 44.59 3.88
CA ASP A 60 21.22 45.96 3.96
C ASP A 60 21.38 46.80 2.68
N SER A 61 20.75 47.99 2.67
CA SER A 61 21.26 49.21 2.01
C SER A 61 20.41 50.45 2.36
N SER A 62 21.04 51.35 3.13
CA SER A 62 21.18 52.80 2.90
C SER A 62 19.98 53.75 3.00
N ASP A 63 20.13 54.65 3.97
CA ASP A 63 19.44 55.91 4.23
C ASP A 63 19.47 56.90 3.05
N SER A 64 18.34 57.57 2.81
CA SER A 64 18.27 58.86 2.10
C SER A 64 16.92 59.54 2.39
N SER A 65 16.99 60.66 3.10
CA SER A 65 15.93 61.64 3.33
C SER A 65 15.35 62.26 2.04
N ALA A 66 14.01 62.47 1.96
CA ALA A 66 13.37 63.68 1.41
C ALA A 66 11.82 63.57 1.32
N SER A 67 11.15 64.47 2.04
CA SER A 67 9.94 65.25 1.71
C SER A 67 8.90 64.75 0.68
N SER A 68 7.66 64.59 1.18
CA SER A 68 6.35 64.97 0.60
C SER A 68 5.88 64.35 -0.73
N LYS A 69 4.69 63.71 -0.70
CA LYS A 69 3.46 64.07 -1.46
C LYS A 69 2.50 62.88 -1.62
N SER A 70 1.29 63.10 -1.13
CA SER A 70 0.04 62.36 -1.34
C SER A 70 -0.17 61.78 -2.74
N ARG A 71 -0.42 60.47 -2.88
CA ARG A 71 -1.23 59.89 -3.98
C ARG A 71 -1.97 58.60 -3.56
N LYS A 72 -3.30 58.70 -3.49
CA LYS A 72 -4.28 57.59 -3.43
C LYS A 72 -3.93 56.51 -4.47
N ARG A 73 -3.77 55.26 -4.06
CA ARG A 73 -3.82 54.10 -4.99
C ARG A 73 -4.78 53.05 -4.44
N LYS A 74 -5.97 53.02 -5.04
CA LYS A 74 -6.94 51.91 -4.95
C LYS A 74 -6.27 50.63 -5.44
N LEU A 75 -5.86 49.74 -4.54
CA LEU A 75 -5.40 48.40 -4.89
C LEU A 75 -6.61 47.50 -5.07
N LYS A 76 -6.79 47.08 -6.33
CA LYS A 76 -7.85 46.21 -6.81
C LYS A 76 -7.82 44.89 -6.05
N ARG A 77 -8.95 44.51 -5.45
CA ARG A 77 -9.18 43.18 -4.87
C ARG A 77 -8.99 42.14 -5.98
N LYS A 78 -7.98 41.29 -5.87
CA LYS A 78 -7.80 40.11 -6.74
C LYS A 78 -9.01 39.19 -6.54
N PRO A 79 -9.67 38.69 -7.60
CA PRO A 79 -10.75 37.74 -7.46
C PRO A 79 -10.19 36.42 -6.91
N LYS A 80 -10.77 35.93 -5.82
CA LYS A 80 -10.47 34.61 -5.26
C LYS A 80 -10.76 33.56 -6.35
N SER A 81 -9.71 32.92 -6.85
CA SER A 81 -9.83 31.79 -7.76
C SER A 81 -10.67 30.69 -7.12
N ARG A 82 -11.65 30.21 -7.87
CA ARG A 82 -12.56 29.12 -7.49
C ARG A 82 -11.71 27.88 -7.24
N LYS A 83 -11.49 27.51 -5.96
CA LYS A 83 -10.76 26.29 -5.62
C LYS A 83 -11.57 25.07 -6.09
N HIS A 84 -11.10 24.51 -7.20
CA HIS A 84 -11.14 23.12 -7.64
C HIS A 84 -12.19 22.19 -7.00
N LYS A 85 -13.21 21.83 -7.79
CA LYS A 85 -13.86 20.51 -7.70
C LYS A 85 -12.78 19.45 -7.95
N GLY A 86 -12.36 18.69 -6.95
CA GLY A 86 -11.23 17.76 -7.13
C GLY A 86 -11.12 16.63 -6.11
N TRP A 87 -12.25 16.15 -5.56
CA TRP A 87 -12.24 15.09 -4.52
C TRP A 87 -12.89 13.78 -4.97
N LYS A 88 -13.13 13.57 -6.28
CA LYS A 88 -13.91 12.42 -6.74
C LYS A 88 -13.10 11.15 -7.02
N GLU A 89 -11.78 11.25 -7.19
CA GLU A 89 -10.94 10.08 -7.58
C GLU A 89 -10.57 9.15 -6.41
N LYS A 90 -10.65 9.62 -5.15
CA LYS A 90 -10.24 8.81 -3.99
C LYS A 90 -11.24 7.71 -3.61
N ASP A 91 -12.50 7.84 -4.01
CA ASP A 91 -13.56 6.88 -3.68
C ASP A 91 -13.65 5.69 -4.65
N ASP A 92 -13.01 5.76 -5.82
CA ASP A 92 -13.10 4.66 -6.80
C ASP A 92 -12.46 3.35 -6.30
N PHE A 93 -11.50 3.45 -5.36
CA PHE A 93 -10.87 2.29 -4.72
C PHE A 93 -11.69 1.68 -3.58
N ALA A 94 -12.66 2.43 -3.02
CA ALA A 94 -13.58 1.93 -2.00
C ALA A 94 -14.63 0.98 -2.59
N ARG A 95 -14.95 1.09 -3.89
CA ARG A 95 -15.88 0.18 -4.56
C ARG A 95 -15.34 -1.26 -4.55
N ARG A 96 -16.20 -2.27 -4.53
CA ARG A 96 -15.80 -3.66 -4.76
C ARG A 96 -15.41 -3.87 -6.22
N VAL A 97 -14.28 -4.53 -6.45
CA VAL A 97 -13.81 -4.92 -7.78
C VAL A 97 -14.66 -6.06 -8.33
N GLN A 98 -15.02 -5.99 -9.60
CA GLN A 98 -15.82 -7.04 -10.26
C GLN A 98 -15.14 -7.60 -11.51
N THR A 99 -14.19 -6.89 -12.10
CA THR A 99 -13.58 -7.30 -13.38
C THR A 99 -12.05 -7.49 -13.29
N PRO A 100 -11.46 -8.37 -14.11
CA PRO A 100 -10.00 -8.53 -14.19
C PRO A 100 -9.27 -7.23 -14.55
N LEU A 101 -9.90 -6.37 -15.38
CA LEU A 101 -9.33 -5.08 -15.77
C LEU A 101 -9.22 -4.13 -14.57
N GLU A 102 -10.24 -4.08 -13.72
CA GLU A 102 -10.20 -3.29 -12.48
C GLU A 102 -9.15 -3.83 -11.50
N VAL A 103 -8.98 -5.16 -11.41
CA VAL A 103 -7.89 -5.79 -10.64
C VAL A 103 -6.54 -5.28 -11.14
N LEU A 104 -6.32 -5.30 -12.46
CA LEU A 104 -5.08 -4.81 -13.06
C LEU A 104 -4.83 -3.32 -12.76
N GLN A 105 -5.86 -2.48 -12.84
CA GLN A 105 -5.75 -1.05 -12.53
C GLN A 105 -5.32 -0.81 -11.07
N ARG A 106 -5.89 -1.57 -10.13
CA ARG A 106 -5.49 -1.53 -8.72
C ARG A 106 -4.05 -1.96 -8.54
N TYR A 107 -3.68 -3.10 -9.12
CA TYR A 107 -2.33 -3.65 -9.05
C TYR A 107 -1.29 -2.64 -9.55
N LYS A 108 -1.49 -2.04 -10.73
CA LYS A 108 -0.62 -0.98 -11.27
C LYS A 108 -0.53 0.25 -10.36
N THR A 109 -1.60 0.59 -9.65
CA THR A 109 -1.60 1.74 -8.72
C THR A 109 -0.77 1.46 -7.47
N ILE A 110 -0.85 0.25 -6.94
CA ILE A 110 -0.01 -0.20 -5.82
C ILE A 110 1.45 -0.25 -6.26
N LEU A 111 1.75 -0.81 -7.44
CA LEU A 111 3.13 -0.86 -7.96
C LEU A 111 3.75 0.54 -8.09
N ARG A 112 3.01 1.52 -8.61
CA ARG A 112 3.46 2.93 -8.67
C ARG A 112 3.73 3.53 -7.28
N SER A 113 2.97 3.12 -6.27
CA SER A 113 3.20 3.57 -4.88
C SER A 113 4.39 2.86 -4.25
N PHE A 114 4.53 1.57 -4.51
CA PHE A 114 5.62 0.71 -4.04
C PHE A 114 6.98 1.18 -4.55
N GLN A 115 7.06 1.65 -5.79
CA GLN A 115 8.29 2.24 -6.33
C GLN A 115 8.86 3.36 -5.45
N ARG A 116 8.00 4.12 -4.73
CA ARG A 116 8.40 5.22 -3.85
C ARG A 116 8.61 4.78 -2.39
N THR A 117 7.71 3.96 -1.86
CA THR A 117 7.71 3.58 -0.43
C THR A 117 8.60 2.38 -0.13
N LYS A 118 8.89 1.54 -1.14
CA LYS A 118 9.58 0.25 -1.03
C LYS A 118 8.96 -0.69 0.02
N SER A 119 7.69 -0.47 0.34
CA SER A 119 6.95 -1.23 1.35
C SER A 119 5.55 -1.53 0.84
N VAL A 120 5.19 -2.82 0.82
CA VAL A 120 3.86 -3.26 0.41
C VAL A 120 2.81 -2.66 1.34
N SER A 121 2.98 -2.79 2.67
CA SER A 121 2.06 -2.23 3.66
C SER A 121 1.82 -0.73 3.46
N ARG A 122 2.88 0.08 3.33
CA ARG A 122 2.74 1.52 3.09
C ARG A 122 2.09 1.86 1.76
N SER A 123 2.30 1.03 0.73
CA SER A 123 1.67 1.21 -0.59
C SER A 123 0.18 0.90 -0.56
N CYS A 124 -0.19 -0.15 0.16
CA CYS A 124 -1.58 -0.55 0.42
C CYS A 124 -2.32 0.52 1.23
N GLU A 125 -1.71 1.03 2.30
CA GLU A 125 -2.25 2.14 3.11
C GLU A 125 -2.51 3.38 2.25
N ARG A 126 -1.56 3.77 1.40
CA ARG A 126 -1.70 4.96 0.54
C ARG A 126 -2.77 4.81 -0.55
N SER A 127 -3.05 3.59 -0.98
CA SER A 127 -4.03 3.27 -2.02
C SER A 127 -5.39 2.82 -1.47
N ASN A 128 -5.54 2.70 -0.15
CA ASN A 128 -6.73 2.18 0.53
C ASN A 128 -7.16 0.78 0.04
N ILE A 129 -6.18 -0.09 -0.26
CA ILE A 129 -6.44 -1.47 -0.71
C ILE A 129 -5.90 -2.43 0.35
N ASP A 130 -6.72 -3.40 0.75
CA ASP A 130 -6.29 -4.42 1.69
C ASP A 130 -5.22 -5.36 1.09
N ARG A 131 -4.23 -5.73 1.90
CA ARG A 131 -3.12 -6.60 1.48
C ARG A 131 -3.60 -7.96 0.98
N ASN A 132 -4.61 -8.55 1.62
CA ASN A 132 -5.14 -9.84 1.19
C ASN A 132 -5.87 -9.72 -0.15
N THR A 133 -6.55 -8.60 -0.40
CA THR A 133 -7.20 -8.37 -1.71
C THR A 133 -6.19 -8.43 -2.84
N ILE A 134 -5.03 -7.79 -2.65
CA ILE A 134 -3.95 -7.77 -3.64
C ILE A 134 -3.36 -9.16 -3.79
N ALA A 135 -3.06 -9.84 -2.69
CA ALA A 135 -2.49 -11.18 -2.72
C ALA A 135 -3.40 -12.19 -3.44
N LEU A 136 -4.70 -12.18 -3.14
CA LEU A 136 -5.68 -13.11 -3.75
C LEU A 136 -5.92 -12.85 -5.23
N THR A 137 -5.69 -11.63 -5.70
CA THR A 137 -5.97 -11.23 -7.09
C THR A 137 -4.71 -10.92 -7.90
N ALA A 138 -3.51 -11.09 -7.32
CA ALA A 138 -2.23 -10.84 -7.98
C ALA A 138 -2.08 -11.67 -9.25
N ILE A 139 -2.42 -12.95 -9.18
CA ILE A 139 -2.31 -13.88 -10.32
C ILE A 139 -3.15 -13.47 -11.53
N ILE A 140 -4.31 -12.84 -11.27
CA ILE A 140 -5.14 -12.28 -12.34
C ILE A 140 -4.42 -11.11 -13.02
N ALA A 141 -3.82 -10.22 -12.22
CA ALA A 141 -3.10 -9.07 -12.75
C ALA A 141 -1.83 -9.48 -13.50
N GLU A 142 -1.07 -10.43 -12.97
CA GLU A 142 0.16 -10.97 -13.58
C GLU A 142 -0.12 -11.58 -14.95
N LEU A 143 -1.12 -12.46 -15.04
CA LEU A 143 -1.56 -13.00 -16.32
C LEU A 143 -2.00 -11.90 -17.28
N GLN A 144 -2.75 -10.91 -16.81
CA GLN A 144 -3.18 -9.79 -17.65
C GLN A 144 -2.01 -8.92 -18.15
N ILE A 145 -0.88 -8.87 -17.42
CA ILE A 145 0.34 -8.19 -17.84
C ILE A 145 1.09 -9.00 -18.90
N VAL A 146 1.14 -10.33 -18.73
CA VAL A 146 1.82 -11.25 -19.65
C VAL A 146 0.97 -11.59 -20.88
N ALA A 147 -0.32 -11.27 -20.84
CA ALA A 147 -1.27 -11.46 -21.93
C ALA A 147 -0.76 -10.87 -23.25
N THR A 148 -0.25 -11.74 -24.11
CA THR A 148 0.01 -11.45 -25.52
C THR A 148 -1.14 -12.04 -26.34
N PRO A 149 -1.43 -11.49 -27.55
CA PRO A 149 -2.49 -12.02 -28.41
C PRO A 149 -2.30 -13.51 -28.79
N GLU A 150 -1.08 -14.03 -28.68
CA GLU A 150 -0.73 -15.44 -28.96
C GLU A 150 -0.96 -16.37 -27.76
N LEU A 151 -1.13 -15.81 -26.56
CA LEU A 151 -1.22 -16.57 -25.32
C LEU A 151 -2.69 -16.68 -24.89
N GLN A 152 -3.23 -17.89 -24.99
CA GLN A 152 -4.61 -18.20 -24.64
C GLN A 152 -4.79 -18.29 -23.12
N ILE A 153 -4.94 -17.15 -22.47
CA ILE A 153 -5.29 -17.06 -21.04
C ILE A 153 -6.77 -17.45 -20.87
N PRO A 154 -7.16 -18.12 -19.78
CA PRO A 154 -8.57 -18.37 -19.47
C PRO A 154 -9.37 -17.08 -19.53
N GLU A 155 -10.46 -17.06 -20.29
CA GLU A 155 -11.33 -15.87 -20.37
C GLU A 155 -12.23 -15.76 -19.13
N PHE A 156 -12.48 -14.53 -18.67
CA PHE A 156 -13.38 -14.27 -17.56
C PHE A 156 -14.85 -14.33 -18.01
N GLN A 157 -15.49 -15.47 -17.76
CA GLN A 157 -16.90 -15.73 -18.08
C GLN A 157 -17.90 -15.16 -17.05
N GLY A 158 -17.49 -14.16 -16.26
CA GLY A 158 -18.25 -13.66 -15.12
C GLY A 158 -18.12 -14.52 -13.85
N GLY A 159 -18.95 -14.23 -12.85
CA GLY A 159 -18.89 -14.87 -11.53
C GLY A 159 -17.94 -14.15 -10.55
N THR A 160 -17.34 -14.90 -9.63
CA THR A 160 -16.45 -14.32 -8.61
C THR A 160 -15.01 -14.26 -9.09
N LEU A 161 -14.30 -13.17 -8.76
CA LEU A 161 -12.87 -13.02 -9.06
C LEU A 161 -12.02 -14.10 -8.39
N GLN A 162 -12.44 -14.61 -7.23
CA GLN A 162 -11.74 -15.69 -6.54
C GLN A 162 -11.76 -17.00 -7.34
N GLN A 163 -12.92 -17.38 -7.89
CA GLN A 163 -13.01 -18.56 -8.76
C GLN A 163 -12.18 -18.40 -10.03
N TYR A 164 -12.17 -17.19 -10.60
CA TYR A 164 -11.34 -16.90 -11.75
C TYR A 164 -9.84 -16.97 -11.42
N ALA A 165 -9.41 -16.40 -10.30
CA ALA A 165 -8.03 -16.50 -9.81
C ALA A 165 -7.59 -17.95 -9.64
N GLN A 166 -8.47 -18.83 -9.20
CA GLN A 166 -8.17 -20.26 -9.07
C GLN A 166 -7.96 -20.93 -10.44
N ARG A 167 -8.79 -20.65 -11.44
CA ARG A 167 -8.59 -21.15 -12.82
C ARG A 167 -7.29 -20.60 -13.43
N CYS A 168 -6.99 -19.33 -13.17
CA CYS A 168 -5.71 -18.71 -13.55
C CYS A 168 -4.52 -19.44 -12.94
N LYS A 169 -4.63 -19.86 -11.68
CA LYS A 169 -3.61 -20.65 -10.99
C LYS A 169 -3.43 -22.03 -11.62
N GLU A 170 -4.50 -22.77 -11.82
CA GLU A 170 -4.47 -24.09 -12.45
C GLU A 170 -3.88 -24.02 -13.88
N TYR A 171 -4.17 -22.95 -14.61
CA TYR A 171 -3.58 -22.68 -15.91
C TYR A 171 -2.06 -22.44 -15.84
N LEU A 172 -1.57 -21.66 -14.87
CA LEU A 172 -0.13 -21.46 -14.68
C LEU A 172 0.59 -22.73 -14.23
N ASP A 173 -0.02 -23.48 -13.32
CA ASP A 173 0.51 -24.78 -12.86
C ASP A 173 0.64 -25.77 -14.03
N SER A 174 -0.27 -25.71 -15.01
CA SER A 174 -0.23 -26.52 -16.24
C SER A 174 0.76 -25.99 -17.29
N ASN A 175 1.18 -24.73 -17.19
CA ASN A 175 2.05 -24.05 -18.15
C ASN A 175 3.28 -23.44 -17.45
N PRO A 176 4.24 -24.26 -17.01
CA PRO A 176 5.39 -23.79 -16.22
C PRO A 176 6.27 -22.77 -16.96
N ASN A 177 6.31 -22.83 -18.30
CA ASN A 177 7.03 -21.84 -19.12
C ASN A 177 6.47 -20.42 -18.97
N LEU A 178 5.20 -20.28 -18.60
CA LEU A 178 4.57 -18.99 -18.35
C LEU A 178 4.84 -18.51 -16.93
N ALA A 179 4.86 -19.43 -15.96
CA ALA A 179 5.21 -19.12 -14.58
C ALA A 179 6.64 -18.55 -14.47
N LEU A 180 7.58 -18.97 -15.33
CA LEU A 180 8.93 -18.41 -15.39
C LEU A 180 9.01 -16.97 -15.93
N LYS A 181 7.96 -16.50 -16.62
CA LYS A 181 7.90 -15.15 -17.20
C LYS A 181 7.21 -14.13 -16.29
N ILE A 182 6.61 -14.59 -15.20
CA ILE A 182 5.92 -13.81 -14.17
C ILE A 182 6.87 -13.65 -12.98
#